data_AF-A0A3Q0DDU5-F1
#
_entry.id   AF-A0A3Q0DDU5-F1
#
_cell.length_a   1.000
_cell.length_b   1.000
_cell.length_c   1.000
_cell.angle_alpha   90.00
_cell.angle_beta   90.00
_cell.angle_gamma   90.00
#
_symmetry.space_group_name_H-M   'P 1'
#
loop_
_entity.id
_entity.type
_entity.pdbx_description
1 polymer ?
#
loop_
_entity_poly.entity_id
_entity_poly.type
_entity_poly.pdbx_seq_one_letter_code
_entity_poly.pdbx_strand_id
1 'polypeptide(L)'
;MLPARLARGLLPALLRGSALRVARRGLREPLPGESSAAASASASASSAQPAGPGRPLPRDPTEAGGPERPRVGQEEQSHPGDRPRAVVRDVRLISAKTGYGVEELISALQRSWRYRGDVYLVGATNAGKSTLFNTLLKSDYCTAKGAEAIDRATVSAWPGTTLNLLKFPICNPTPYRMFARQKRLKKDATEAEEDLSEQEQKQLNVLKKQAYVVGRVGRTFFYSQQRDEAAFEFDADSLAFDMENEAVRVAHKPTKQVELTAADVKDAHWLYDTPGITKENCILNLLTEKEVNIVLPTHSIVPRTYVLKPGMVLFLGAIGRIDFLQGNQSAWFTVVASNFLPVHITSLDKADAVYEKHAGHLLLQVPMGGKERMAEFPPLIAEDITLKEGHGESEAVADIKFSSAGWVAVTPHAKDRLHLRGYTPQGTLLTVRPPLLPHIVNIKGERIRSSVAYKTKKPPSCVYNLQKKG
;
A
#
# COMPACT_ATOMS: atom_id res chain seq x y z
N MET A 1 31.99 25.15 -8.88
CA MET A 1 32.36 24.62 -10.21
C MET A 1 33.18 23.34 -10.04
N LEU A 2 32.58 22.17 -10.29
CA LEU A 2 33.07 20.96 -10.98
C LEU A 2 31.93 19.91 -10.89
N PRO A 3 31.75 19.04 -11.90
CA PRO A 3 30.42 18.70 -12.38
C PRO A 3 29.90 17.32 -11.97
N ALA A 4 28.56 17.21 -12.01
CA ALA A 4 27.79 15.98 -11.92
C ALA A 4 28.12 15.03 -13.08
N ARG A 5 28.75 13.89 -12.77
CA ARG A 5 28.74 12.64 -13.56
C ARG A 5 29.44 11.55 -12.75
N LEU A 6 28.68 10.76 -11.99
CA LEU A 6 29.01 9.38 -11.56
C LEU A 6 27.88 8.83 -10.68
N ALA A 7 26.93 8.14 -11.30
CA ALA A 7 26.13 7.07 -10.69
C ALA A 7 25.18 6.46 -11.74
N ARG A 8 25.77 5.86 -12.78
CA ARG A 8 25.10 4.84 -13.60
C ARG A 8 25.92 3.57 -13.44
N GLY A 9 25.31 2.55 -12.84
CA GLY A 9 25.86 1.19 -12.78
C GLY A 9 26.40 0.81 -11.41
N LEU A 10 25.53 0.20 -10.58
CA LEU A 10 25.80 -0.96 -9.72
C LEU A 10 24.62 -1.14 -8.75
N LEU A 11 23.63 -1.93 -9.16
CA LEU A 11 22.68 -2.59 -8.25
C LEU A 11 22.02 -3.75 -8.99
N PRO A 12 22.62 -4.94 -8.93
CA PRO A 12 21.80 -6.12 -8.66
C PRO A 12 22.52 -7.04 -7.66
N ALA A 13 22.37 -6.79 -6.36
CA ALA A 13 22.78 -7.74 -5.31
C ALA A 13 22.16 -7.41 -3.94
N LEU A 14 20.84 -7.23 -3.83
CA LEU A 14 20.17 -7.05 -2.52
C LEU A 14 18.83 -7.82 -2.37
N LEU A 15 18.67 -8.92 -3.12
CA LEU A 15 17.53 -9.85 -2.97
C LEU A 15 17.96 -11.27 -2.59
N ARG A 16 18.91 -11.38 -1.66
CA ARG A 16 19.12 -12.61 -0.87
C ARG A 16 19.33 -12.24 0.60
N GLY A 17 18.23 -11.87 1.25
CA GLY A 17 18.16 -11.72 2.70
C GLY A 17 17.53 -12.98 3.31
N SER A 18 18.30 -13.65 4.16
CA SER A 18 17.97 -14.88 4.88
C SER A 18 16.66 -14.77 5.66
N ALA A 19 15.83 -15.81 5.59
CA ALA A 19 14.60 -15.92 6.39
C ALA A 19 14.92 -15.81 7.89
N LEU A 20 14.33 -14.83 8.57
CA LEU A 20 14.23 -14.84 10.03
C LEU A 20 13.22 -15.93 10.42
N ARG A 21 13.65 -16.93 11.17
CA ARG A 21 12.77 -17.95 11.73
C ARG A 21 11.95 -17.34 12.87
N VAL A 22 10.63 -17.29 12.70
CA VAL A 22 9.67 -17.18 13.79
C VAL A 22 9.57 -18.56 14.43
N ALA A 23 10.04 -18.71 15.66
CA ALA A 23 9.91 -19.95 16.41
C ALA A 23 8.52 -20.01 17.07
N ARG A 24 7.60 -20.82 16.53
CA ARG A 24 6.37 -21.22 17.23
C ARG A 24 6.70 -22.41 18.12
N ARG A 25 6.78 -22.20 19.45
CA ARG A 25 6.71 -23.32 20.41
C ARG A 25 5.23 -23.62 20.65
N GLY A 26 4.74 -24.69 20.02
CA GLY A 26 3.46 -25.29 20.37
C GLY A 26 3.59 -26.06 21.69
N LEU A 27 2.78 -25.67 22.68
CA LEU A 27 2.50 -26.47 23.86
C LEU A 27 1.66 -27.68 23.42
N ARG A 28 2.21 -28.89 23.55
CA ARG A 28 1.44 -30.14 23.57
C ARG A 28 1.28 -30.54 25.02
N GLU A 29 0.05 -30.58 25.50
CA GLU A 29 -0.30 -31.39 26.66
C GLU A 29 -0.67 -32.82 26.20
N PRO A 30 -0.36 -33.85 27.01
CA PRO A 30 -0.57 -35.24 26.67
C PRO A 30 -1.85 -35.79 27.30
N LEU A 31 -2.52 -36.74 26.64
CA LEU A 31 -3.39 -37.72 27.30
C LEU A 31 -3.19 -39.12 26.70
N PRO A 32 -3.41 -40.19 27.49
CA PRO A 32 -2.62 -41.41 27.41
C PRO A 32 -3.35 -42.60 26.78
N GLY A 33 -2.55 -43.61 26.42
CA GLY A 33 -2.87 -45.01 26.68
C GLY A 33 -3.71 -45.73 25.63
N GLU A 34 -3.05 -46.58 24.83
CA GLU A 34 -3.17 -48.05 24.84
C GLU A 34 -2.41 -48.55 23.59
N SER A 35 -1.28 -49.23 23.77
CA SER A 35 -1.11 -50.70 23.66
C SER A 35 -1.58 -51.23 22.28
N SER A 36 -0.83 -52.00 21.50
CA SER A 36 0.36 -52.80 21.75
C SER A 36 1.01 -53.19 20.41
N ALA A 37 2.22 -53.72 20.49
CA ALA A 37 2.84 -54.74 19.63
C ALA A 37 3.00 -54.43 18.12
N ALA A 38 4.21 -54.18 17.60
CA ALA A 38 5.38 -55.07 17.46
C ALA A 38 5.49 -55.68 16.05
N ALA A 39 6.76 -55.89 15.65
CA ALA A 39 7.29 -56.52 14.45
C ALA A 39 7.21 -55.68 13.15
N SER A 40 8.27 -55.04 12.64
CA SER A 40 9.62 -55.51 12.23
C SER A 40 9.64 -56.33 10.93
N ALA A 41 10.67 -56.03 10.13
CA ALA A 41 11.15 -56.68 8.90
C ALA A 41 10.44 -56.22 7.60
N SER A 42 11.03 -55.34 6.77
CA SER A 42 12.29 -55.43 6.00
C SER A 42 12.19 -56.27 4.74
N ALA A 43 12.72 -55.67 3.66
CA ALA A 43 13.21 -56.29 2.44
C ALA A 43 12.14 -56.80 1.45
N SER A 44 12.30 -56.73 0.13
CA SER A 44 13.16 -55.99 -0.81
C SER A 44 12.85 -56.61 -2.18
N ALA A 45 12.99 -55.80 -3.23
CA ALA A 45 13.32 -56.23 -4.59
C ALA A 45 12.21 -56.99 -5.36
N SER A 46 11.69 -56.38 -6.44
CA SER A 46 12.10 -56.65 -7.83
C SER A 46 11.48 -57.96 -8.35
N SER A 47 10.85 -58.07 -9.50
CA SER A 47 11.00 -57.39 -10.78
C SER A 47 9.98 -58.00 -11.75
N ALA A 48 9.85 -57.38 -12.93
CA ALA A 48 9.49 -58.03 -14.19
C ALA A 48 8.02 -58.46 -14.42
N GLN A 49 7.31 -57.55 -15.09
CA GLN A 49 6.50 -57.79 -16.30
C GLN A 49 7.10 -58.89 -17.23
N PRO A 50 6.33 -59.62 -18.09
CA PRO A 50 5.76 -58.95 -19.27
C PRO A 50 4.48 -59.53 -19.93
N ALA A 51 3.84 -58.62 -20.68
CA ALA A 51 3.26 -58.73 -22.01
C ALA A 51 2.36 -59.91 -22.41
N GLY A 52 1.16 -59.58 -22.93
CA GLY A 52 0.43 -60.44 -23.86
C GLY A 52 -0.87 -59.79 -24.35
N PRO A 53 -1.14 -59.69 -25.67
CA PRO A 53 -2.08 -58.72 -26.25
C PRO A 53 -3.40 -59.35 -26.72
N GLY A 54 -4.44 -58.54 -26.95
CA GLY A 54 -5.67 -59.03 -27.59
C GLY A 54 -6.77 -57.97 -27.81
N ARG A 55 -6.79 -57.38 -28.99
CA ARG A 55 -7.98 -56.85 -29.70
C ARG A 55 -8.29 -57.84 -30.86
N PRO A 56 -9.44 -57.81 -31.59
CA PRO A 56 -10.49 -56.76 -31.69
C PRO A 56 -11.98 -57.22 -31.85
N LEU A 57 -12.93 -56.27 -31.63
CA LEU A 57 -14.20 -55.97 -32.37
C LEU A 57 -15.33 -57.05 -32.50
N PRO A 58 -16.55 -56.71 -33.01
CA PRO A 58 -17.46 -55.58 -32.73
C PRO A 58 -18.94 -56.05 -32.55
N ARG A 59 -19.88 -55.17 -32.17
CA ARG A 59 -21.28 -55.09 -32.69
C ARG A 59 -22.11 -54.01 -31.94
N ASP A 60 -22.53 -53.00 -32.69
CA ASP A 60 -23.71 -52.12 -32.46
C ASP A 60 -25.01 -52.83 -32.92
N PRO A 61 -26.22 -52.23 -32.89
CA PRO A 61 -26.74 -51.06 -32.15
C PRO A 61 -28.11 -51.35 -31.47
N THR A 62 -28.63 -50.44 -30.61
CA THR A 62 -30.01 -49.87 -30.72
C THR A 62 -30.36 -48.89 -29.58
N GLU A 63 -30.93 -47.75 -30.02
CA GLU A 63 -32.04 -46.97 -29.45
C GLU A 63 -31.92 -46.08 -28.19
N ALA A 64 -32.01 -44.77 -28.47
CA ALA A 64 -33.04 -43.82 -28.02
C ALA A 64 -33.05 -43.26 -26.57
N GLY A 65 -32.54 -42.02 -26.44
CA GLY A 65 -33.36 -40.83 -26.08
C GLY A 65 -33.79 -40.58 -24.62
N GLY A 66 -33.12 -39.62 -23.94
CA GLY A 66 -33.63 -38.91 -22.75
C GLY A 66 -32.52 -38.34 -21.84
N PRO A 67 -32.67 -37.14 -21.22
CA PRO A 67 -31.55 -36.21 -20.99
C PRO A 67 -30.71 -36.51 -19.75
N GLU A 68 -29.41 -36.74 -19.92
CA GLU A 68 -28.44 -36.73 -18.82
C GLU A 68 -27.94 -35.31 -18.52
N ARG A 69 -28.00 -34.96 -17.23
CA ARG A 69 -27.42 -33.76 -16.62
C ARG A 69 -25.95 -33.59 -17.00
N PRO A 70 -25.42 -32.37 -17.21
CA PRO A 70 -24.00 -32.20 -17.50
C PRO A 70 -23.18 -32.69 -16.30
N ARG A 71 -22.38 -33.73 -16.56
CA ARG A 71 -21.42 -34.30 -15.62
C ARG A 71 -20.38 -33.23 -15.27
N VAL A 72 -20.19 -33.03 -13.97
CA VAL A 72 -19.14 -32.20 -13.39
C VAL A 72 -17.80 -32.65 -13.97
N GLY A 73 -17.16 -31.77 -14.74
CA GLY A 73 -15.82 -31.99 -15.27
C GLY A 73 -14.86 -32.23 -14.13
N GLN A 74 -14.16 -33.35 -14.20
CA GLN A 74 -13.04 -33.66 -13.31
C GLN A 74 -12.02 -32.52 -13.41
N GLU A 75 -11.70 -31.91 -12.27
CA GLU A 75 -10.60 -30.97 -12.16
C GLU A 75 -9.30 -31.71 -12.47
N GLU A 76 -8.75 -31.47 -13.66
CA GLU A 76 -7.38 -31.86 -13.97
C GLU A 76 -6.43 -31.18 -12.97
N GLN A 77 -5.86 -31.99 -12.09
CA GLN A 77 -4.81 -31.60 -11.16
C GLN A 77 -3.56 -31.18 -11.95
N SER A 78 -3.46 -29.88 -12.24
CA SER A 78 -2.26 -29.29 -12.81
C SER A 78 -1.12 -29.28 -11.77
N HIS A 79 0.02 -29.86 -12.14
CA HIS A 79 1.23 -29.92 -11.32
C HIS A 79 1.73 -28.50 -10.93
N PRO A 80 2.32 -28.28 -9.73
CA PRO A 80 2.67 -26.94 -9.23
C PRO A 80 3.93 -26.31 -9.87
N GLY A 81 4.47 -26.91 -10.93
CA GLY A 81 5.83 -26.65 -11.41
C GLY A 81 6.02 -25.50 -12.39
N ASP A 82 4.97 -25.05 -13.09
CA ASP A 82 5.17 -24.29 -14.35
C ASP A 82 4.31 -23.01 -14.46
N ARG A 83 4.02 -22.36 -13.33
CA ARG A 83 3.43 -21.01 -13.41
C ARG A 83 4.50 -20.02 -13.87
N PRO A 84 4.34 -19.33 -15.01
CA PRO A 84 5.30 -18.31 -15.45
C PRO A 84 5.46 -17.27 -14.34
N ARG A 85 6.69 -17.11 -13.83
CA ARG A 85 6.99 -16.08 -12.84
C ARG A 85 6.63 -14.72 -13.43
N ALA A 86 5.78 -13.98 -12.71
CA ALA A 86 5.46 -12.60 -13.07
C ALA A 86 6.76 -11.79 -13.20
N VAL A 87 7.04 -11.30 -14.41
CA VAL A 87 8.24 -10.49 -14.67
C VAL A 87 7.93 -9.05 -14.31
N VAL A 88 8.50 -8.57 -13.20
CA VAL A 88 8.44 -7.16 -12.83
C VAL A 88 9.29 -6.36 -13.81
N ARG A 89 8.67 -5.48 -14.60
CA ARG A 89 9.34 -4.68 -15.64
C ARG A 89 9.95 -3.38 -15.13
N ASP A 90 9.29 -2.71 -14.21
CA ASP A 90 9.72 -1.43 -13.63
C ASP A 90 9.10 -1.27 -12.23
N VAL A 91 9.74 -0.47 -11.36
CA VAL A 91 9.24 -0.12 -10.02
C VAL A 91 9.31 1.40 -9.88
N ARG A 92 8.18 2.04 -9.59
CA ARG A 92 8.06 3.50 -9.48
C ARG A 92 7.42 3.87 -8.16
N LEU A 93 7.98 4.88 -7.50
CA LEU A 93 7.34 5.56 -6.38
C LEU A 93 6.51 6.72 -6.93
N ILE A 94 5.23 6.77 -6.57
CA ILE A 94 4.32 7.83 -7.01
C ILE A 94 3.45 8.31 -5.84
N SER A 95 2.85 9.47 -6.01
CA SER A 95 1.69 9.92 -5.25
C SER A 95 0.62 10.35 -6.24
N ALA A 96 -0.40 9.51 -6.41
CA ALA A 96 -1.52 9.81 -7.31
C ALA A 96 -2.28 11.07 -6.86
N LYS A 97 -2.36 11.32 -5.54
CA LYS A 97 -2.98 12.52 -4.97
C LYS A 97 -2.13 13.76 -5.28
N THR A 98 -0.83 13.74 -5.01
CA THR A 98 0.01 14.96 -5.11
C THR A 98 0.70 15.12 -6.45
N GLY A 99 0.44 14.23 -7.41
CA GLY A 99 1.04 14.25 -8.75
C GLY A 99 2.51 13.80 -8.80
N TYR A 100 3.17 13.57 -7.67
CA TYR A 100 4.58 13.17 -7.64
C TYR A 100 4.80 11.86 -8.40
N GLY A 101 5.77 11.85 -9.32
CA GLY A 101 6.19 10.66 -10.08
C GLY A 101 5.20 10.17 -11.14
N VAL A 102 4.04 10.83 -11.30
CA VAL A 102 3.00 10.39 -12.25
C VAL A 102 3.44 10.58 -13.70
N GLU A 103 4.06 11.71 -14.05
CA GLU A 103 4.55 11.94 -15.42
C GLU A 103 5.68 10.97 -15.81
N GLU A 104 6.50 10.57 -14.85
CA GLU A 104 7.51 9.53 -15.00
C GLU A 104 6.86 8.15 -15.21
N LEU A 105 5.81 7.84 -14.46
CA LEU A 105 5.03 6.61 -14.63
C LEU A 105 4.41 6.55 -16.03
N ILE A 106 3.76 7.62 -16.49
CA ILE A 106 3.17 7.69 -17.84
C ILE A 106 4.24 7.45 -18.90
N SER A 107 5.41 8.08 -18.74
CA SER A 107 6.55 7.89 -19.64
C SER A 107 7.05 6.44 -19.64
N ALA A 108 7.08 5.78 -18.48
CA ALA A 108 7.47 4.38 -18.34
C ALA A 108 6.45 3.44 -19.01
N LEU A 109 5.15 3.67 -18.78
CA LEU A 109 4.08 2.89 -19.39
C LEU A 109 4.12 3.01 -20.92
N GLN A 110 4.19 4.23 -21.46
CA GLN A 110 4.25 4.45 -22.91
C GLN A 110 5.48 3.80 -23.56
N ARG A 111 6.64 3.79 -22.88
CA ARG A 111 7.87 3.16 -23.40
C ARG A 111 7.88 1.64 -23.29
N SER A 112 7.40 1.09 -22.18
CA SER A 112 7.52 -0.34 -21.87
C SER A 112 6.41 -1.19 -22.47
N TRP A 113 5.16 -0.72 -22.39
CA TRP A 113 3.97 -1.43 -22.88
C TRP A 113 3.76 -1.22 -24.38
N ARG A 114 4.26 -0.11 -24.96
CA ARG A 114 4.29 0.15 -26.42
C ARG A 114 2.94 -0.05 -27.13
N TYR A 115 1.82 0.21 -26.44
CA TYR A 115 0.46 0.10 -27.00
C TYR A 115 0.11 -1.31 -27.51
N ARG A 116 0.46 -2.37 -26.75
CA ARG A 116 0.31 -3.78 -27.16
C ARG A 116 -0.89 -4.53 -26.54
N GLY A 117 -2.02 -3.87 -26.27
CA GLY A 117 -3.19 -4.49 -25.62
C GLY A 117 -3.60 -3.75 -24.36
N ASP A 118 -4.60 -4.19 -23.60
CA ASP A 118 -5.13 -3.39 -22.50
C ASP A 118 -4.24 -3.32 -21.24
N VAL A 119 -4.57 -2.42 -20.31
CA VAL A 119 -3.89 -2.23 -19.02
C VAL A 119 -4.87 -2.39 -17.87
N TYR A 120 -4.51 -3.14 -16.85
CA TYR A 120 -5.35 -3.38 -15.67
C TYR A 120 -4.65 -2.86 -14.42
N LEU A 121 -5.32 -1.97 -13.67
CA LEU A 121 -4.87 -1.55 -12.35
C LEU A 121 -5.32 -2.56 -11.32
N VAL A 122 -4.37 -3.30 -10.74
CA VAL A 122 -4.63 -4.35 -9.74
C VAL A 122 -3.94 -4.02 -8.43
N GLY A 123 -4.61 -4.30 -7.31
CA GLY A 123 -4.05 -4.06 -5.98
C GLY A 123 -5.10 -4.08 -4.88
N ALA A 124 -4.63 -4.03 -3.64
CA ALA A 124 -5.49 -4.12 -2.47
C ALA A 124 -6.53 -2.98 -2.42
N THR A 125 -7.59 -3.18 -1.63
CA THR A 125 -8.45 -2.08 -1.19
C THR A 125 -7.61 -0.99 -0.50
N ASN A 126 -7.95 0.28 -0.73
CA ASN A 126 -7.24 1.46 -0.18
C ASN A 126 -5.77 1.65 -0.62
N ALA A 127 -5.30 0.91 -1.63
CA ALA A 127 -3.97 1.12 -2.21
C ALA A 127 -3.84 2.41 -3.05
N GLY A 128 -4.95 3.14 -3.26
CA GLY A 128 -4.99 4.35 -4.09
C GLY A 128 -5.24 4.11 -5.58
N LYS A 129 -5.82 2.95 -5.95
CA LYS A 129 -6.11 2.60 -7.37
C LYS A 129 -7.04 3.60 -8.04
N SER A 130 -8.19 3.90 -7.41
CA SER A 130 -9.18 4.84 -7.96
C SER A 130 -8.61 6.26 -8.07
N THR A 131 -7.80 6.69 -7.11
CA THR A 131 -7.06 7.97 -7.21
C THR A 131 -6.09 7.96 -8.39
N LEU A 132 -5.33 6.87 -8.58
CA LEU A 132 -4.44 6.73 -9.73
C LEU A 132 -5.21 6.68 -11.06
N PHE A 133 -6.33 5.96 -11.12
CA PHE A 133 -7.21 5.92 -12.29
C PHE A 133 -7.65 7.33 -12.68
N ASN A 134 -8.17 8.10 -11.72
CA ASN A 134 -8.63 9.46 -12.00
C ASN A 134 -7.50 10.40 -12.40
N THR A 135 -6.33 10.27 -11.78
CA THR A 135 -5.14 11.04 -12.15
C THR A 135 -4.67 10.70 -13.57
N LEU A 136 -4.68 9.42 -13.95
CA LEU A 136 -4.33 9.00 -15.31
C LEU A 136 -5.40 9.39 -16.34
N LEU A 137 -6.68 9.32 -15.97
CA LEU A 137 -7.82 9.74 -16.79
C LEU A 137 -7.69 11.21 -17.20
N LYS A 138 -7.27 12.09 -16.28
CA LYS A 138 -7.04 13.51 -16.58
C LYS A 138 -5.74 13.77 -17.34
N SER A 139 -4.74 12.88 -17.25
CA SER A 139 -3.41 13.08 -17.84
C SER A 139 -3.33 12.81 -19.35
N ASP A 140 -2.14 12.99 -19.91
CA ASP A 140 -1.77 12.56 -21.28
C ASP A 140 -1.86 11.06 -21.53
N TYR A 141 -2.12 10.24 -20.51
CA TYR A 141 -2.31 8.80 -20.68
C TYR A 141 -3.69 8.46 -21.27
N CYS A 142 -4.72 9.24 -20.99
CA CYS A 142 -6.05 9.11 -21.59
C CYS A 142 -6.15 9.92 -22.89
N THR A 143 -6.97 9.47 -23.84
CA THR A 143 -7.32 10.31 -25.01
C THR A 143 -7.95 11.63 -24.58
N ALA A 144 -7.72 12.69 -25.37
CA ALA A 144 -8.27 14.03 -25.11
C ALA A 144 -9.79 13.99 -24.86
N LYS A 145 -10.52 13.36 -25.79
CA LYS A 145 -11.97 13.19 -25.74
C LYS A 145 -12.43 12.31 -24.56
N GLY A 146 -11.72 11.21 -24.29
CA GLY A 146 -12.08 10.27 -23.22
C GLY A 146 -12.10 10.91 -21.84
N ALA A 147 -11.20 11.85 -21.55
CA ALA A 147 -11.16 12.53 -20.27
C ALA A 147 -12.28 13.56 -20.07
N GLU A 148 -12.87 14.08 -21.16
CA GLU A 148 -14.05 14.95 -21.11
C GLU A 148 -15.34 14.12 -21.09
N ALA A 149 -15.28 12.86 -21.56
CA ALA A 149 -16.43 11.99 -21.76
C ALA A 149 -16.69 10.96 -20.65
N ILE A 150 -15.71 10.68 -19.80
CA ILE A 150 -15.77 9.59 -18.83
C ILE A 150 -15.83 10.14 -17.41
N ASP A 151 -16.78 9.62 -16.63
CA ASP A 151 -16.93 9.94 -15.23
C ASP A 151 -15.76 9.44 -14.39
N ARG A 152 -15.50 10.15 -13.30
CA ARG A 152 -14.43 9.82 -12.36
C ARG A 152 -14.80 8.57 -11.55
N ALA A 153 -13.80 7.76 -11.23
CA ALA A 153 -13.93 6.67 -10.27
C ALA A 153 -14.19 7.18 -8.85
N THR A 154 -15.00 6.42 -8.11
CA THR A 154 -15.26 6.65 -6.69
C THR A 154 -13.99 6.40 -5.87
N VAL A 155 -13.58 7.39 -5.09
CA VAL A 155 -12.49 7.27 -4.12
C VAL A 155 -13.13 7.21 -2.74
N SER A 156 -12.86 6.20 -1.94
CA SER A 156 -13.32 6.14 -0.56
C SER A 156 -12.29 5.38 0.28
N ALA A 157 -12.25 5.71 1.58
CA ALA A 157 -11.37 5.04 2.54
C ALA A 157 -11.91 3.67 2.98
N TRP A 158 -13.17 3.35 2.68
CA TRP A 158 -13.78 2.08 3.05
C TRP A 158 -13.37 0.96 2.07
N PRO A 159 -13.02 -0.26 2.52
CA PRO A 159 -12.65 -1.34 1.62
C PRO A 159 -13.78 -1.76 0.65
N GLY A 160 -13.54 -1.76 -0.66
CA GLY A 160 -14.47 -2.35 -1.65
C GLY A 160 -15.26 -1.36 -2.52
N THR A 161 -14.73 -0.15 -2.72
CA THR A 161 -15.48 0.99 -3.28
C THR A 161 -15.65 1.04 -4.79
N THR A 162 -15.07 0.10 -5.53
CA THR A 162 -15.24 -0.03 -6.97
C THR A 162 -16.16 -1.22 -7.25
N LEU A 163 -17.47 -0.95 -7.37
CA LEU A 163 -18.49 -1.98 -7.65
C LEU A 163 -18.59 -2.31 -9.16
N ASN A 164 -18.27 -1.36 -10.04
CA ASN A 164 -18.28 -1.52 -11.50
C ASN A 164 -16.86 -1.39 -12.07
N LEU A 165 -16.52 -2.22 -13.07
CA LEU A 165 -15.28 -2.11 -13.83
C LEU A 165 -15.28 -0.81 -14.66
N LEU A 166 -14.65 0.23 -14.13
CA LEU A 166 -14.46 1.50 -14.84
C LEU A 166 -13.30 1.39 -15.82
N LYS A 167 -13.40 2.10 -16.96
CA LYS A 167 -12.35 2.09 -17.98
C LYS A 167 -12.26 3.38 -18.77
N PHE A 168 -11.08 3.70 -19.29
CA PHE A 168 -10.90 4.78 -20.27
C PHE A 168 -9.97 4.40 -21.42
N PRO A 169 -10.13 5.01 -22.62
CA PRO A 169 -9.29 4.72 -23.77
C PRO A 169 -7.91 5.35 -23.61
N ILE A 170 -6.87 4.55 -23.81
CA ILE A 170 -5.47 4.95 -23.69
C ILE A 170 -5.06 5.71 -24.95
N CYS A 171 -4.36 6.82 -24.75
CA CYS A 171 -3.78 7.61 -25.81
C CYS A 171 -2.68 6.84 -26.54
N ASN A 172 -2.85 6.60 -27.85
CA ASN A 172 -1.83 5.98 -28.70
C ASN A 172 -0.55 6.85 -28.71
N PRO A 173 0.61 6.32 -28.24
CA PRO A 173 1.88 7.03 -28.12
C PRO A 173 2.62 7.15 -29.47
N THR A 174 2.02 7.84 -30.46
CA THR A 174 2.67 8.08 -31.75
C THR A 174 3.95 8.92 -31.59
N PRO A 175 4.94 8.81 -32.50
CA PRO A 175 6.19 9.59 -32.41
C PRO A 175 5.96 11.10 -32.22
N TYR A 176 4.98 11.66 -32.95
CA TYR A 176 4.58 13.07 -32.80
C TYR A 176 4.06 13.38 -31.38
N ARG A 177 3.14 12.56 -30.86
CA ARG A 177 2.57 12.78 -29.52
C ARG A 177 3.61 12.68 -28.41
N MET A 178 4.49 11.68 -28.53
CA MET A 178 5.61 11.48 -27.61
C MET A 178 6.57 12.67 -27.64
N PHE A 179 6.89 13.19 -28.82
CA PHE A 179 7.75 14.37 -28.99
C PHE A 179 7.12 15.64 -28.41
N ALA A 180 5.85 15.90 -28.71
CA ALA A 180 5.13 17.07 -28.20
C ALA A 180 5.04 17.06 -26.67
N ARG A 181 4.70 15.91 -26.07
CA ARG A 181 4.70 15.74 -24.60
C ARG A 181 6.08 15.94 -24.02
N GLN A 182 7.13 15.39 -24.65
CA GLN A 182 8.50 15.59 -24.19
C GLN A 182 8.91 17.07 -24.23
N LYS A 183 8.47 17.83 -25.23
CA LYS A 183 8.70 19.27 -25.33
C LYS A 183 8.01 20.01 -24.18
N ARG A 184 6.75 19.67 -23.85
CA ARG A 184 6.04 20.20 -22.67
C ARG A 184 6.81 19.92 -21.39
N LEU A 185 7.11 18.66 -21.09
CA LEU A 185 7.81 18.29 -19.84
C LEU A 185 9.16 18.99 -19.66
N LYS A 186 9.90 19.22 -20.76
CA LYS A 186 11.15 20.01 -20.73
C LYS A 186 10.90 21.48 -20.37
N LYS A 187 9.83 22.06 -20.89
CA LYS A 187 9.42 23.43 -20.55
C LYS A 187 8.99 23.50 -19.08
N ASP A 188 8.11 22.61 -18.64
CA ASP A 188 7.62 22.55 -17.26
C ASP A 188 8.78 22.43 -16.26
N ALA A 189 9.83 21.66 -16.61
CA ALA A 189 11.02 21.50 -15.77
C ALA A 189 11.92 22.74 -15.66
N THR A 190 11.75 23.72 -16.56
CA THR A 190 12.46 25.01 -16.53
C THR A 190 11.67 26.13 -15.86
N GLU A 191 10.36 25.95 -15.68
CA GLU A 191 9.50 26.93 -15.01
C GLU A 191 9.85 26.98 -13.51
N ALA A 192 9.91 28.19 -12.95
CA ALA A 192 9.94 28.39 -11.51
C ALA A 192 8.51 28.44 -10.96
N GLU A 193 8.36 28.27 -9.65
CA GLU A 193 7.05 28.33 -9.00
C GLU A 193 6.35 29.70 -9.17
N GLU A 194 7.13 30.77 -9.21
CA GLU A 194 6.66 32.14 -9.39
C GLU A 194 6.10 32.40 -10.79
N ASP A 195 6.50 31.60 -11.78
CA ASP A 195 6.08 31.73 -13.17
C ASP A 195 4.73 31.04 -13.44
N LEU A 196 4.21 30.31 -12.45
CA LEU A 196 2.92 29.61 -12.53
C LEU A 196 1.75 30.57 -12.37
N SER A 197 0.58 30.17 -12.87
CA SER A 197 -0.65 30.93 -12.62
C SER A 197 -0.97 31.02 -11.12
N GLU A 198 -1.66 32.07 -10.69
CA GLU A 198 -2.03 32.23 -9.27
C GLU A 198 -2.83 31.04 -8.73
N GLN A 199 -3.66 30.43 -9.55
CA GLN A 199 -4.46 29.25 -9.19
C GLN A 199 -3.56 28.03 -8.97
N GLU A 200 -2.63 27.75 -9.88
CA GLU A 200 -1.66 26.66 -9.71
C GLU A 200 -0.77 26.87 -8.49
N GLN A 201 -0.34 28.11 -8.23
CA GLN A 201 0.45 28.43 -7.03
C GLN A 201 -0.36 28.19 -5.74
N LYS A 202 -1.62 28.64 -5.69
CA LYS A 202 -2.52 28.40 -4.54
C LYS A 202 -2.67 26.91 -4.30
N GLN A 203 -2.89 26.14 -5.36
CA GLN A 203 -3.04 24.70 -5.27
C GLN A 203 -1.77 24.00 -4.80
N LEU A 204 -0.63 24.37 -5.37
CA LEU A 204 0.67 23.86 -4.97
C LEU A 204 0.97 24.13 -3.49
N ASN A 205 0.59 25.32 -3.01
CA ASN A 205 0.72 25.70 -1.60
C ASN A 205 -0.16 24.85 -0.68
N VAL A 206 -1.38 24.48 -1.10
CA VAL A 206 -2.23 23.53 -0.35
C VAL A 206 -1.55 22.16 -0.28
N LEU A 207 -1.09 21.62 -1.42
CA LEU A 207 -0.42 20.32 -1.48
C LEU A 207 0.87 20.28 -0.65
N LYS A 208 1.67 21.35 -0.67
CA LYS A 208 2.87 21.50 0.15
C LYS A 208 2.61 21.47 1.65
N LYS A 209 1.45 21.96 2.09
CA LYS A 209 1.04 21.87 3.50
C LYS A 209 0.69 20.43 3.89
N GLN A 210 0.14 19.66 2.95
CA GLN A 210 -0.35 18.30 3.23
C GLN A 210 0.67 17.19 2.91
N ALA A 211 1.70 17.43 2.10
CA ALA A 211 2.60 16.39 1.59
C ALA A 211 4.09 16.78 1.60
N TYR A 212 4.98 15.77 1.64
CA TYR A 212 6.42 15.99 1.51
C TYR A 212 6.91 16.11 0.07
N VAL A 213 6.25 15.42 -0.86
CA VAL A 213 6.61 15.42 -2.27
C VAL A 213 5.39 15.77 -3.10
N VAL A 214 5.54 16.77 -3.96
CA VAL A 214 4.48 17.27 -4.83
C VAL A 214 5.02 17.28 -6.26
N GLY A 215 4.19 16.88 -7.23
CA GLY A 215 4.52 16.92 -8.64
C GLY A 215 3.40 17.58 -9.43
N ARG A 216 3.74 18.07 -10.62
CA ARG A 216 2.77 18.59 -11.58
C ARG A 216 2.41 17.48 -12.56
N VAL A 217 1.12 17.20 -12.69
CA VAL A 217 0.57 16.42 -13.79
C VAL A 217 -0.04 17.41 -14.76
N GLY A 218 0.22 17.25 -16.04
CA GLY A 218 -0.28 18.15 -17.07
C GLY A 218 -0.83 17.41 -18.26
N ARG A 219 -1.32 18.19 -19.22
CA ARG A 219 -1.91 17.69 -20.45
C ARG A 219 -1.40 18.45 -21.67
N THR A 220 -1.08 17.71 -22.71
CA THR A 220 -0.51 18.20 -23.97
C THR A 220 -1.60 18.35 -25.04
N PHE A 221 -2.66 17.55 -24.99
CA PHE A 221 -3.72 17.52 -26.00
C PHE A 221 -5.11 17.70 -25.39
N PHE A 222 -5.95 18.51 -26.05
CA PHE A 222 -7.31 18.87 -25.64
C PHE A 222 -8.29 18.59 -26.78
N TYR A 223 -9.52 18.19 -26.47
CA TYR A 223 -10.52 17.84 -27.49
C TYR A 223 -11.38 19.05 -27.86
N SER A 224 -11.93 19.75 -26.88
CA SER A 224 -12.62 21.01 -27.11
C SER A 224 -11.63 22.16 -27.31
N GLN A 225 -11.85 22.98 -28.34
CA GLN A 225 -11.12 24.23 -28.58
C GLN A 225 -11.59 25.39 -27.70
N GLN A 226 -12.56 25.16 -26.80
CA GLN A 226 -12.83 26.10 -25.73
C GLN A 226 -11.59 26.13 -24.82
N ARG A 227 -10.70 27.08 -25.12
CA ARG A 227 -9.97 27.81 -24.10
C ARG A 227 -11.00 28.52 -23.23
N ASP A 228 -11.81 27.79 -22.47
CA ASP A 228 -12.18 28.34 -21.20
C ASP A 228 -10.85 28.56 -20.49
N GLU A 229 -10.63 29.76 -19.96
CA GLU A 229 -9.43 30.12 -19.19
C GLU A 229 -9.20 29.21 -17.98
N ALA A 230 -10.05 28.19 -17.77
CA ALA A 230 -9.77 27.03 -16.95
C ALA A 230 -8.60 26.23 -17.56
N ALA A 231 -7.39 26.63 -17.18
CA ALA A 231 -6.19 25.81 -17.30
C ALA A 231 -6.48 24.37 -16.85
N PHE A 232 -5.77 23.39 -17.43
CA PHE A 232 -5.82 22.01 -16.96
C PHE A 232 -5.65 21.95 -15.43
N GLU A 233 -6.76 21.75 -14.72
CA GLU A 233 -6.76 21.82 -13.27
C GLU A 233 -6.57 20.42 -12.71
N PHE A 234 -5.34 20.12 -12.30
CA PHE A 234 -5.02 18.90 -11.58
C PHE A 234 -5.57 18.99 -10.15
N ASP A 235 -6.90 19.01 -9.96
CA ASP A 235 -7.50 19.08 -8.62
C ASP A 235 -7.37 17.77 -7.83
N ALA A 236 -6.26 17.63 -7.11
CA ALA A 236 -5.95 16.53 -6.21
C ALA A 236 -7.02 16.27 -5.14
N ASP A 237 -7.72 17.31 -4.67
CA ASP A 237 -8.71 17.19 -3.60
C ASP A 237 -10.08 16.77 -4.15
N SER A 238 -10.47 17.22 -5.35
CA SER A 238 -11.60 16.60 -6.08
C SER A 238 -11.29 15.19 -6.63
N LEU A 239 -10.03 14.72 -6.47
CA LEU A 239 -9.60 13.35 -6.73
C LEU A 239 -9.38 12.51 -5.47
N ALA A 240 -9.51 13.11 -4.28
CA ALA A 240 -9.38 12.45 -2.99
C ALA A 240 -10.70 12.56 -2.22
N PHE A 241 -10.92 11.66 -1.26
CA PHE A 241 -12.03 11.84 -0.32
C PHE A 241 -11.67 13.01 0.61
N ASP A 242 -12.45 14.09 0.59
CA ASP A 242 -12.24 15.26 1.45
C ASP A 242 -13.05 15.11 2.75
N MET A 243 -12.40 15.33 3.89
CA MET A 243 -12.99 15.11 5.23
C MET A 243 -13.50 16.40 5.89
N GLU A 244 -13.17 17.58 5.37
CA GLU A 244 -13.45 18.87 6.04
C GLU A 244 -14.42 19.79 5.30
N ASN A 245 -14.88 19.42 4.11
CA ASN A 245 -15.97 20.10 3.44
C ASN A 245 -17.14 19.13 3.33
N GLU A 246 -18.32 19.53 3.83
CA GLU A 246 -19.56 18.96 3.28
C GLU A 246 -19.41 19.00 1.76
N ALA A 247 -19.75 17.89 1.09
CA ALA A 247 -19.74 17.81 -0.36
C ALA A 247 -20.32 19.11 -0.92
N VAL A 248 -19.44 19.99 -1.42
CA VAL A 248 -19.91 21.18 -2.12
C VAL A 248 -20.67 20.59 -3.27
N ARG A 249 -22.00 20.67 -3.19
CA ARG A 249 -22.88 20.44 -4.32
C ARG A 249 -22.54 21.55 -5.30
N VAL A 250 -21.44 21.37 -6.04
CA VAL A 250 -21.19 22.12 -7.25
C VAL A 250 -22.36 21.71 -8.11
N ALA A 251 -23.38 22.57 -8.16
CA ALA A 251 -24.49 22.44 -9.08
C ALA A 251 -23.87 22.31 -10.47
N HIS A 252 -23.75 21.08 -10.97
CA HIS A 252 -23.27 20.82 -12.31
C HIS A 252 -24.33 21.41 -13.22
N LYS A 253 -24.05 22.61 -13.75
CA LYS A 253 -24.76 23.09 -14.94
C LYS A 253 -24.55 22.01 -16.01
N PRO A 254 -25.58 21.56 -16.73
CA PRO A 254 -25.46 20.51 -17.72
C PRO A 254 -24.67 21.08 -18.91
N THR A 255 -23.35 20.97 -18.86
CA THR A 255 -22.48 21.14 -20.03
C THR A 255 -22.72 19.91 -20.89
N LYS A 256 -22.94 20.10 -22.21
CA LYS A 256 -23.16 19.00 -23.16
C LYS A 256 -22.18 17.85 -22.86
N GLN A 257 -22.70 16.71 -22.41
CA GLN A 257 -21.85 15.55 -22.12
C GLN A 257 -21.19 15.13 -23.43
N VAL A 258 -19.87 15.25 -23.49
CA VAL A 258 -19.07 14.73 -24.60
C VAL A 258 -19.20 13.21 -24.54
N GLU A 259 -19.65 12.57 -25.62
CA GLU A 259 -19.75 11.11 -25.67
C GLU A 259 -18.70 10.52 -26.62
N LEU A 260 -18.14 9.37 -26.24
CA LEU A 260 -17.25 8.60 -27.11
C LEU A 260 -18.06 7.90 -28.19
N THR A 261 -17.73 8.16 -29.46
CA THR A 261 -18.38 7.49 -30.59
C THR A 261 -17.70 6.15 -30.88
N ALA A 262 -18.39 5.24 -31.56
CA ALA A 262 -17.82 3.96 -31.98
C ALA A 262 -16.52 4.11 -32.81
N ALA A 263 -16.40 5.19 -33.59
CA ALA A 263 -15.18 5.49 -34.36
C ALA A 263 -14.00 5.88 -33.47
N ASP A 264 -14.24 6.58 -32.35
CA ASP A 264 -13.19 6.99 -31.42
C ASP A 264 -12.55 5.79 -30.69
N VAL A 265 -13.28 4.69 -30.56
CA VAL A 265 -12.91 3.54 -29.73
C VAL A 265 -12.67 2.24 -30.50
N LYS A 266 -12.86 2.24 -31.83
CA LYS A 266 -12.80 1.03 -32.68
C LYS A 266 -11.52 0.20 -32.48
N ASP A 267 -10.37 0.89 -32.39
CA ASP A 267 -9.05 0.28 -32.22
C ASP A 267 -8.35 0.77 -30.93
N ALA A 268 -9.14 1.25 -29.96
CA ALA A 268 -8.61 1.76 -28.71
C ALA A 268 -8.24 0.61 -27.76
N HIS A 269 -7.07 0.74 -27.13
CA HIS A 269 -6.75 -0.01 -25.93
C HIS A 269 -7.24 0.73 -24.70
N TRP A 270 -7.59 -0.02 -23.67
CA TRP A 270 -8.27 0.47 -22.49
C TRP A 270 -7.42 0.30 -21.24
N LEU A 271 -7.52 1.28 -20.34
CA LEU A 271 -7.10 1.09 -18.95
C LEU A 271 -8.35 0.77 -18.14
N TYR A 272 -8.30 -0.32 -17.38
CA TYR A 272 -9.37 -0.77 -16.49
C TYR A 272 -8.98 -0.54 -15.02
N ASP A 273 -9.87 0.08 -14.25
CA ASP A 273 -9.81 0.01 -12.78
C ASP A 273 -10.49 -1.29 -12.32
N THR A 274 -9.76 -2.11 -11.57
CA THR A 274 -10.31 -3.37 -11.06
C THR A 274 -10.76 -3.21 -9.60
N PRO A 275 -11.82 -3.94 -9.17
CA PRO A 275 -12.21 -3.99 -7.77
C PRO A 275 -11.02 -4.30 -6.85
N GLY A 276 -10.95 -3.58 -5.74
CA GLY A 276 -9.85 -3.78 -4.80
C GLY A 276 -9.87 -5.16 -4.18
N ILE A 277 -8.73 -5.84 -4.19
CA ILE A 277 -8.57 -7.12 -3.52
C ILE A 277 -8.58 -6.86 -2.02
N THR A 278 -9.56 -7.39 -1.30
CA THR A 278 -9.60 -7.30 0.16
C THR A 278 -8.46 -8.13 0.72
N LYS A 279 -7.63 -7.51 1.57
CA LYS A 279 -6.53 -8.22 2.21
C LYS A 279 -7.08 -8.96 3.42
N GLU A 280 -6.87 -10.27 3.46
CA GLU A 280 -7.07 -11.08 4.66
C GLU A 280 -6.16 -10.57 5.79
N ASN A 281 -6.65 -10.62 7.02
CA ASN A 281 -5.93 -10.20 8.22
C ASN A 281 -5.56 -8.70 8.28
N CYS A 282 -6.34 -7.85 7.60
CA CYS A 282 -6.17 -6.40 7.64
C CYS A 282 -6.97 -5.79 8.81
N ILE A 283 -6.29 -4.98 9.63
CA ILE A 283 -6.93 -4.25 10.74
C ILE A 283 -8.12 -3.39 10.29
N LEU A 284 -8.09 -2.86 9.06
CA LEU A 284 -9.15 -2.01 8.53
C LEU A 284 -10.50 -2.73 8.42
N ASN A 285 -10.50 -4.05 8.29
CA ASN A 285 -11.73 -4.84 8.22
C ASN A 285 -12.41 -4.97 9.59
N LEU A 286 -11.69 -4.68 10.68
CA LEU A 286 -12.21 -4.71 12.05
C LEU A 286 -12.73 -3.35 12.51
N LEU A 287 -12.53 -2.28 11.71
CA LEU A 287 -12.76 -0.90 12.11
C LEU A 287 -14.01 -0.32 11.42
N THR A 288 -14.67 0.60 12.11
CA THR A 288 -15.75 1.42 11.54
C THR A 288 -15.18 2.50 10.61
N GLU A 289 -16.03 3.12 9.79
CA GLU A 289 -15.59 4.16 8.85
C GLU A 289 -14.88 5.33 9.55
N LYS A 290 -15.43 5.80 10.69
CA LYS A 290 -14.82 6.87 11.49
C LYS A 290 -13.44 6.49 12.02
N GLU A 291 -13.28 5.24 12.45
CA GLU A 291 -12.00 4.71 12.93
C GLU A 291 -10.99 4.54 11.80
N VAL A 292 -11.42 4.06 10.63
CA VAL A 292 -10.57 3.95 9.43
C VAL A 292 -10.00 5.30 9.04
N ASN A 293 -10.80 6.37 9.11
CA ASN A 293 -10.37 7.74 8.83
C ASN A 293 -9.32 8.27 9.82
N ILE A 294 -9.32 7.78 11.07
CA ILE A 294 -8.28 8.12 12.06
C ILE A 294 -6.99 7.33 11.79
N VAL A 295 -7.13 6.05 11.44
CA VAL A 295 -6.00 5.12 11.25
C VAL A 295 -5.26 5.37 9.95
N LEU A 296 -5.98 5.67 8.86
CA LEU A 296 -5.37 5.97 7.56
C LEU A 296 -4.92 7.43 7.49
N PRO A 297 -3.65 7.69 7.15
CA PRO A 297 -3.14 9.05 7.05
C PRO A 297 -3.70 9.76 5.82
N THR A 298 -4.36 10.90 6.02
CA THR A 298 -4.80 11.82 4.96
C THR A 298 -3.74 12.85 4.59
N HIS A 299 -2.82 13.13 5.53
CA HIS A 299 -1.69 14.04 5.36
C HIS A 299 -0.35 13.32 5.56
N SER A 300 0.74 14.01 5.23
CA SER A 300 2.10 13.59 5.47
C SER A 300 2.28 13.12 6.92
N ILE A 301 2.68 11.87 7.09
CA ILE A 301 2.98 11.30 8.40
C ILE A 301 4.15 12.06 9.01
N VAL A 302 3.98 12.56 10.24
CA VAL A 302 5.06 13.17 11.01
C VAL A 302 5.59 12.13 11.98
N PRO A 303 6.84 11.66 11.84
CA PRO A 303 7.40 10.65 12.74
C PRO A 303 7.41 11.15 14.20
N ARG A 304 6.84 10.35 15.11
CA ARG A 304 6.79 10.66 16.55
C ARG A 304 7.76 9.75 17.29
N THR A 305 8.80 10.34 17.90
CA THR A 305 9.87 9.56 18.54
C THR A 305 9.76 9.59 20.05
N TYR A 306 9.92 8.42 20.66
CA TYR A 306 9.90 8.19 22.10
C TYR A 306 11.16 7.44 22.52
N VAL A 307 11.70 7.73 23.70
CA VAL A 307 12.78 6.93 24.32
C VAL A 307 12.19 6.05 25.41
N LEU A 308 12.29 4.74 25.25
CA LEU A 308 11.76 3.75 26.19
C LEU A 308 12.91 2.99 26.85
N LYS A 309 12.68 2.56 28.09
CA LYS A 309 13.55 1.65 28.84
C LYS A 309 12.90 0.26 28.95
N PRO A 310 13.66 -0.79 29.25
CA PRO A 310 13.08 -2.08 29.65
C PRO A 310 12.04 -1.88 30.77
N GLY A 311 10.91 -2.59 30.69
CA GLY A 311 9.75 -2.42 31.57
C GLY A 311 8.77 -1.31 31.14
N MET A 312 8.93 -0.72 29.95
CA MET A 312 7.99 0.27 29.40
C MET A 312 7.19 -0.28 28.21
N VAL A 313 6.02 0.30 28.00
CA VAL A 313 5.06 -0.13 26.98
C VAL A 313 4.65 1.05 26.10
N LEU A 314 4.59 0.81 24.79
CA LEU A 314 4.03 1.73 23.80
C LEU A 314 2.70 1.19 23.28
N PHE A 315 1.63 1.96 23.47
CA PHE A 315 0.34 1.75 22.81
C PHE A 315 0.24 2.61 21.56
N LEU A 316 -0.26 2.02 20.48
CA LEU A 316 -0.66 2.69 19.24
C LEU A 316 -2.18 2.57 19.12
N GLY A 317 -2.89 3.54 19.67
CA GLY A 317 -4.28 3.40 20.05
C GLY A 317 -4.54 2.14 20.89
N ALA A 318 -5.77 1.63 20.87
CA ALA A 318 -6.12 0.31 21.42
C ALA A 318 -6.00 -0.81 20.36
N ILE A 319 -5.31 -0.56 19.24
CA ILE A 319 -5.14 -1.54 18.14
C ILE A 319 -3.72 -2.10 18.04
N GLY A 320 -2.79 -1.63 18.87
CA GLY A 320 -1.41 -2.11 18.87
C GLY A 320 -0.71 -1.79 20.16
N ARG A 321 0.15 -2.72 20.62
CA ARG A 321 0.96 -2.58 21.82
C ARG A 321 2.36 -3.14 21.57
N ILE A 322 3.39 -2.51 22.12
CA ILE A 322 4.76 -3.05 22.17
C ILE A 322 5.26 -2.95 23.59
N ASP A 323 5.61 -4.09 24.16
CA ASP A 323 6.25 -4.19 25.47
C ASP A 323 7.75 -4.32 25.26
N PHE A 324 8.52 -3.44 25.91
CA PHE A 324 9.97 -3.54 25.95
C PHE A 324 10.38 -4.40 27.15
N LEU A 325 10.58 -5.70 26.93
CA LEU A 325 10.81 -6.67 28.00
C LEU A 325 12.27 -6.66 28.48
N GLN A 326 13.24 -6.75 27.56
CA GLN A 326 14.65 -6.82 27.92
C GLN A 326 15.53 -6.07 26.92
N GLY A 327 16.53 -5.37 27.46
CA GLY A 327 17.58 -4.66 26.75
C GLY A 327 18.56 -4.10 27.78
N ASN A 328 19.81 -3.84 27.40
CA ASN A 328 20.82 -3.29 28.30
C ASN A 328 20.63 -1.79 28.51
N GLN A 329 20.13 -1.08 27.50
CA GLN A 329 19.93 0.37 27.53
C GLN A 329 18.54 0.78 27.05
N SER A 330 18.24 2.07 27.16
CA SER A 330 17.08 2.64 26.49
C SER A 330 17.21 2.57 24.97
N ALA A 331 16.08 2.45 24.27
CA ALA A 331 16.01 2.49 22.83
C ALA A 331 14.99 3.54 22.37
N TRP A 332 15.17 4.05 21.16
CA TRP A 332 14.21 4.94 20.52
C TRP A 332 13.18 4.15 19.72
N PHE A 333 11.92 4.52 19.89
CA PHE A 333 10.78 4.01 19.17
C PHE A 333 10.19 5.18 18.37
N THR A 334 10.37 5.16 17.06
CA THR A 334 9.84 6.17 16.16
C THR A 334 8.58 5.63 15.47
N VAL A 335 7.43 6.16 15.87
CA VAL A 335 6.13 5.79 15.33
C VAL A 335 5.91 6.51 14.00
N VAL A 336 5.63 5.72 12.96
CA VAL A 336 5.24 6.17 11.63
C VAL A 336 3.84 5.65 11.35
N ALA A 337 2.85 6.45 11.73
CA ALA A 337 1.42 6.16 11.65
C ALA A 337 0.65 7.48 11.46
N SER A 338 -0.66 7.42 11.21
CA SER A 338 -1.50 8.62 11.15
C SER A 338 -1.29 9.53 12.37
N ASN A 339 -1.25 10.85 12.14
CA ASN A 339 -1.04 11.84 13.19
C ASN A 339 -2.23 11.90 14.17
N PHE A 340 -3.40 11.46 13.72
CA PHE A 340 -4.62 11.40 14.54
C PHE A 340 -4.70 10.16 15.43
N LEU A 341 -3.91 9.12 15.12
CA LEU A 341 -3.88 7.90 15.94
C LEU A 341 -3.01 8.16 17.19
N PRO A 342 -3.57 8.10 18.41
CA PRO A 342 -2.82 8.45 19.62
C PRO A 342 -1.74 7.41 19.93
N VAL A 343 -0.67 7.89 20.57
CA VAL A 343 0.39 7.06 21.11
C VAL A 343 0.48 7.32 22.60
N HIS A 344 0.41 6.26 23.39
CA HIS A 344 0.47 6.34 24.85
C HIS A 344 1.60 5.47 25.39
N ILE A 345 2.39 6.01 26.32
CA ILE A 345 3.50 5.29 26.95
C ILE A 345 3.20 5.08 28.43
N THR A 346 3.36 3.85 28.91
CA THR A 346 3.16 3.48 30.33
C THR A 346 4.20 2.46 30.80
N SER A 347 4.16 2.08 32.07
CA SER A 347 4.95 0.98 32.62
C SER A 347 4.28 -0.37 32.38
N LEU A 348 5.09 -1.42 32.26
CA LEU A 348 4.63 -2.79 32.01
C LEU A 348 3.61 -3.25 33.07
N ASP A 349 3.87 -2.97 34.34
CA ASP A 349 3.00 -3.38 35.46
C ASP A 349 1.60 -2.74 35.41
N LYS A 350 1.45 -1.63 34.68
CA LYS A 350 0.18 -0.88 34.56
C LYS A 350 -0.49 -1.08 33.21
N ALA A 351 0.16 -1.76 32.27
CA ALA A 351 -0.26 -1.77 30.87
C ALA A 351 -1.63 -2.41 30.68
N ASP A 352 -1.89 -3.54 31.36
CA ASP A 352 -3.17 -4.24 31.27
C ASP A 352 -4.31 -3.40 31.88
N ALA A 353 -4.09 -2.84 33.06
CA ALA A 353 -5.07 -1.94 33.72
C ALA A 353 -5.35 -0.67 32.90
N VAL A 354 -4.34 -0.11 32.23
CA VAL A 354 -4.51 1.03 31.32
C VAL A 354 -5.36 0.62 30.13
N TYR A 355 -5.11 -0.54 29.53
CA TYR A 355 -5.89 -1.02 28.40
C TYR A 355 -7.35 -1.25 28.77
N GLU A 356 -7.62 -1.98 29.86
CA GLU A 356 -8.99 -2.24 30.34
C GLU A 356 -9.79 -0.96 30.63
N LYS A 357 -9.13 0.04 31.22
CA LYS A 357 -9.79 1.30 31.59
C LYS A 357 -9.99 2.25 30.41
N HIS A 358 -9.08 2.22 29.43
CA HIS A 358 -8.99 3.28 28.43
C HIS A 358 -9.17 2.83 26.98
N ALA A 359 -9.23 1.53 26.69
CA ALA A 359 -9.67 1.05 25.38
C ALA A 359 -11.13 1.44 25.14
N GLY A 360 -11.47 1.91 23.93
CA GLY A 360 -12.80 2.47 23.66
C GLY A 360 -12.99 3.93 24.07
N HIS A 361 -12.03 4.54 24.78
CA HIS A 361 -12.12 5.88 25.36
C HIS A 361 -11.06 6.84 24.80
N LEU A 362 -11.11 8.12 25.18
CA LEU A 362 -10.30 9.20 24.59
C LEU A 362 -8.77 8.97 24.57
N LEU A 363 -8.21 8.25 25.55
CA LEU A 363 -6.76 8.07 25.67
C LEU A 363 -6.18 7.13 24.59
N LEU A 364 -6.86 6.01 24.31
CA LEU A 364 -6.43 5.04 23.30
C LEU A 364 -7.27 5.15 22.01
N GLN A 365 -8.38 5.86 22.07
CA GLN A 365 -9.29 6.34 21.01
C GLN A 365 -9.86 5.29 20.05
N VAL A 366 -9.03 4.50 19.38
CA VAL A 366 -9.44 3.52 18.36
C VAL A 366 -9.17 2.12 18.91
N PRO A 367 -10.17 1.21 18.96
CA PRO A 367 -11.57 1.39 18.54
C PRO A 367 -12.36 2.42 19.38
N MET A 368 -13.38 3.03 18.79
CA MET A 368 -14.25 4.05 19.37
C MET A 368 -15.61 3.44 19.74
N GLY A 369 -16.08 3.66 20.98
CA GLY A 369 -17.42 3.19 21.39
C GLY A 369 -17.47 2.60 22.80
N GLY A 370 -16.46 2.86 23.64
CA GLY A 370 -16.45 2.42 25.02
C GLY A 370 -16.44 0.90 25.19
N LYS A 371 -17.00 0.44 26.31
CA LYS A 371 -16.96 -0.97 26.73
C LYS A 371 -17.75 -1.90 25.81
N GLU A 372 -18.90 -1.45 25.31
CA GLU A 372 -19.75 -2.26 24.41
C GLU A 372 -19.01 -2.60 23.13
N ARG A 373 -18.40 -1.60 22.48
CA ARG A 373 -17.58 -1.83 21.29
C ARG A 373 -16.38 -2.73 21.57
N MET A 374 -15.72 -2.56 22.71
CA MET A 374 -14.56 -3.36 23.07
C MET A 374 -14.90 -4.82 23.41
N ALA A 375 -16.15 -5.13 23.80
CA ALA A 375 -16.60 -6.50 24.02
C ALA A 375 -16.72 -7.29 22.70
N GLU A 376 -17.09 -6.61 21.60
CA GLU A 376 -17.13 -7.20 20.26
C GLU A 376 -15.76 -7.21 19.57
N PHE A 377 -14.86 -6.31 19.97
CA PHE A 377 -13.58 -6.16 19.33
C PHE A 377 -12.62 -7.30 19.70
N PRO A 378 -11.89 -7.89 18.74
CA PRO A 378 -11.03 -9.04 19.02
C PRO A 378 -9.94 -8.72 20.05
N PRO A 379 -9.59 -9.67 20.94
CA PRO A 379 -8.55 -9.47 21.92
C PRO A 379 -7.17 -9.31 21.27
N LEU A 380 -6.27 -8.61 21.95
CA LEU A 380 -4.89 -8.45 21.50
C LEU A 380 -4.08 -9.72 21.78
N ILE A 381 -3.50 -10.31 20.73
CA ILE A 381 -2.64 -11.50 20.82
C ILE A 381 -1.18 -11.08 20.84
N ALA A 382 -0.43 -11.65 21.80
CA ALA A 382 1.00 -11.43 21.96
C ALA A 382 1.84 -12.24 20.96
N GLU A 383 2.87 -11.61 20.41
CA GLU A 383 3.95 -12.24 19.67
C GLU A 383 5.31 -11.72 20.15
N ASP A 384 6.20 -12.65 20.50
CA ASP A 384 7.56 -12.32 20.94
C ASP A 384 8.44 -11.95 19.74
N ILE A 385 9.14 -10.82 19.87
CA ILE A 385 10.04 -10.27 18.85
C ILE A 385 11.44 -10.16 19.45
N THR A 386 12.40 -10.79 18.79
CA THR A 386 13.83 -10.63 19.12
C THR A 386 14.50 -9.84 18.02
N LEU A 387 15.00 -8.65 18.37
CA LEU A 387 15.75 -7.78 17.45
C LEU A 387 17.25 -7.99 17.66
N LYS A 388 17.96 -8.12 16.53
CA LYS A 388 19.42 -8.27 16.52
C LYS A 388 20.11 -6.93 16.78
N GLU A 389 21.40 -7.00 17.06
CA GLU A 389 22.26 -5.84 17.27
C GLU A 389 22.26 -4.92 16.04
N GLY A 390 22.29 -3.61 16.29
CA GLY A 390 22.35 -2.61 15.23
C GLY A 390 23.71 -2.52 14.55
N HIS A 391 23.68 -2.07 13.30
CA HIS A 391 24.89 -1.93 12.47
C HIS A 391 25.65 -0.62 12.73
N GLY A 392 24.98 0.43 13.22
CA GLY A 392 25.59 1.72 13.56
C GLY A 392 24.86 2.47 14.69
N GLU A 393 25.51 3.51 15.23
CA GLU A 393 24.89 4.44 16.18
C GLU A 393 23.80 5.25 15.46
N SER A 394 22.60 5.34 16.04
CA SER A 394 21.45 6.04 15.44
C SER A 394 20.88 5.43 14.16
N GLU A 395 21.01 4.11 13.99
CA GLU A 395 20.32 3.35 12.94
C GLU A 395 19.22 2.46 13.51
N ALA A 396 18.04 2.54 12.90
CA ALA A 396 16.96 1.61 13.16
C ALA A 396 17.38 0.19 12.76
N VAL A 397 17.02 -0.81 13.56
CA VAL A 397 17.35 -2.22 13.31
C VAL A 397 16.18 -2.99 12.73
N ALA A 398 14.96 -2.53 12.99
CA ALA A 398 13.74 -3.11 12.45
C ALA A 398 12.59 -2.11 12.42
N ASP A 399 11.67 -2.33 11.47
CA ASP A 399 10.32 -1.79 11.53
C ASP A 399 9.38 -2.89 12.06
N ILE A 400 8.67 -2.60 13.16
CA ILE A 400 7.57 -3.42 13.67
C ILE A 400 6.28 -2.88 13.07
N LYS A 401 5.72 -3.61 12.10
CA LYS A 401 4.57 -3.19 11.30
C LYS A 401 3.26 -3.67 11.90
N PHE A 402 2.35 -2.72 12.13
CA PHE A 402 0.97 -2.94 12.57
C PHE A 402 0.03 -2.85 11.36
N SER A 403 -0.20 -3.97 10.68
CA SER A 403 -1.04 -4.08 9.47
C SER A 403 -1.04 -2.80 8.60
N SER A 404 -2.18 -2.09 8.51
CA SER A 404 -2.36 -0.86 7.72
C SER A 404 -2.37 0.39 8.59
N ALA A 405 -2.15 0.26 9.91
CA ALA A 405 -2.14 1.38 10.85
C ALA A 405 -0.80 2.13 10.88
N GLY A 406 0.29 1.45 10.48
CA GLY A 406 1.61 2.06 10.42
C GLY A 406 2.69 1.08 10.87
N TRP A 407 3.84 1.63 11.28
CA TRP A 407 4.92 0.85 11.89
C TRP A 407 5.67 1.67 12.94
N VAL A 408 6.41 0.96 13.77
CA VAL A 408 7.33 1.55 14.76
C VAL A 408 8.74 1.13 14.39
N ALA A 409 9.58 2.10 14.04
CA ALA A 409 11.00 1.89 13.81
C ALA A 409 11.73 1.86 15.16
N VAL A 410 12.49 0.81 15.41
CA VAL A 410 13.22 0.62 16.67
C VAL A 410 14.70 0.87 16.44
N THR A 411 15.25 1.84 17.18
CA THR A 411 16.67 2.26 17.11
C THR A 411 17.31 2.08 18.48
N PRO A 412 18.19 1.08 18.68
CA PRO A 412 18.91 0.90 19.94
C PRO A 412 20.00 1.97 20.10
N HIS A 413 20.41 2.25 21.35
CA HIS A 413 21.48 3.21 21.65
C HIS A 413 22.88 2.67 21.32
N ALA A 414 23.06 1.35 21.30
CA ALA A 414 24.32 0.66 21.01
C ALA A 414 24.04 -0.66 20.25
N LYS A 415 25.07 -1.51 20.10
CA LYS A 415 24.93 -2.92 19.69
C LYS A 415 24.21 -3.72 20.78
N ASP A 416 22.94 -3.40 21.00
CA ASP A 416 22.09 -4.01 22.01
C ASP A 416 21.11 -4.96 21.35
N ARG A 417 20.82 -6.07 22.05
CA ARG A 417 19.81 -7.04 21.64
C ARG A 417 18.55 -6.74 22.41
N LEU A 418 17.44 -6.56 21.69
CA LEU A 418 16.17 -6.18 22.30
C LEU A 418 15.21 -7.36 22.22
N HIS A 419 14.62 -7.69 23.37
CA HIS A 419 13.48 -8.58 23.47
C HIS A 419 12.23 -7.74 23.70
N LEU A 420 11.35 -7.78 22.72
CA LEU A 420 10.09 -7.04 22.70
C LEU A 420 8.94 -8.04 22.59
N ARG A 421 7.75 -7.62 23.00
CA ARG A 421 6.52 -8.36 22.73
C ARG A 421 5.53 -7.42 22.09
N GLY A 422 5.14 -7.72 20.86
CA GLY A 422 4.12 -6.95 20.17
C GLY A 422 2.75 -7.59 20.39
N TYR A 423 1.71 -6.78 20.44
CA TYR A 423 0.34 -7.25 20.46
C TYR A 423 -0.47 -6.61 19.33
N THR A 424 -1.26 -7.43 18.67
CA THR A 424 -2.19 -7.03 17.62
C THR A 424 -3.52 -7.76 17.78
N PRO A 425 -4.65 -7.18 17.34
CA PRO A 425 -5.95 -7.84 17.42
C PRO A 425 -5.92 -9.20 16.75
N GLN A 426 -6.61 -10.17 17.36
CA GLN A 426 -6.75 -11.51 16.80
C GLN A 426 -7.26 -11.45 15.36
N GLY A 427 -6.67 -12.28 14.50
CA GLY A 427 -6.96 -12.26 13.06
C GLY A 427 -6.20 -11.19 12.28
N THR A 428 -5.37 -10.35 12.92
CA THR A 428 -4.43 -9.47 12.22
C THR A 428 -2.99 -9.97 12.34
N LEU A 429 -2.09 -9.45 11.50
CA LEU A 429 -0.70 -9.87 11.46
C LEU A 429 0.25 -8.75 11.91
N LEU A 430 1.08 -9.06 12.91
CA LEU A 430 2.28 -8.31 13.24
C LEU A 430 3.43 -8.77 12.35
N THR A 431 4.17 -7.84 11.74
CA THR A 431 5.29 -8.21 10.86
C THR A 431 6.52 -7.39 11.19
N VAL A 432 7.67 -8.06 11.34
CA VAL A 432 8.97 -7.41 11.51
C VAL A 432 9.70 -7.44 10.17
N ARG A 433 10.23 -6.29 9.74
CA ARG A 433 10.99 -6.16 8.48
C ARG A 433 12.25 -5.30 8.68
N PRO A 434 13.20 -5.33 7.73
CA PRO A 434 14.26 -4.35 7.68
C PRO A 434 13.71 -2.91 7.63
N PRO A 435 14.36 -1.94 8.28
CA PRO A 435 13.89 -0.56 8.30
C PRO A 435 13.85 0.06 6.90
N LEU A 436 12.73 0.69 6.55
CA LEU A 436 12.65 1.47 5.30
C LEU A 436 13.41 2.80 5.40
N LEU A 437 13.49 3.36 6.60
CA LEU A 437 14.16 4.62 6.89
C LEU A 437 15.17 4.39 8.03
N PRO A 438 16.37 3.88 7.76
CA PRO A 438 17.34 3.52 8.79
C PRO A 438 17.70 4.67 9.73
N HIS A 439 17.77 5.91 9.22
CA HIS A 439 18.15 7.08 10.01
C HIS A 439 16.93 7.90 10.49
N ILE A 440 15.74 7.32 10.55
CA ILE A 440 14.51 8.04 10.90
C ILE A 440 14.57 8.72 12.28
N VAL A 441 15.34 8.14 13.21
CA VAL A 441 15.56 8.68 14.56
C VAL A 441 16.18 10.08 14.53
N ASN A 442 16.86 10.47 13.45
CA ASN A 442 17.51 11.78 13.30
C ASN A 442 16.52 12.89 12.92
N ILE A 443 15.27 12.54 12.58
CA ILE A 443 14.22 13.52 12.28
C ILE A 443 13.63 14.10 13.58
N LYS A 444 13.83 13.47 14.75
CA LYS A 444 13.30 13.94 16.03
C LYS A 444 13.80 15.35 16.37
N GLY A 445 12.94 16.16 16.99
CA GLY A 445 13.32 17.45 17.57
C GLY A 445 13.99 17.30 18.93
N GLU A 446 13.95 18.35 19.74
CA GLU A 446 14.45 18.33 21.12
C GLU A 446 13.62 17.42 22.02
N ARG A 447 14.25 16.89 23.07
CA ARG A 447 13.54 16.11 24.08
C ARG A 447 12.59 17.01 24.88
N ILE A 448 11.36 16.56 25.08
CA ILE A 448 10.39 17.28 25.93
C ILE A 448 10.79 17.08 27.39
N ARG A 449 10.89 18.17 28.15
CA ARG A 449 11.32 18.15 29.56
C ARG A 449 10.41 17.22 30.37
N SER A 450 11.03 16.37 31.19
CA SER A 450 10.34 15.40 32.05
C SER A 450 9.43 14.39 31.31
N SER A 451 9.68 14.18 30.01
CA SER A 451 8.94 13.23 29.19
C SER A 451 9.85 12.26 28.45
N VAL A 452 9.26 11.15 28.01
CA VAL A 452 9.86 10.17 27.10
C VAL A 452 9.73 10.59 25.64
N ALA A 453 8.91 11.60 25.33
CA ALA A 453 8.65 12.06 23.98
C ALA A 453 9.65 13.14 23.53
N TYR A 454 9.88 13.19 22.21
CA TYR A 454 10.59 14.27 21.54
C TYR A 454 9.61 15.17 20.80
N LYS A 455 9.93 16.45 20.69
CA LYS A 455 9.19 17.38 19.83
C LYS A 455 9.21 16.85 18.39
N THR A 456 8.08 16.95 17.70
CA THR A 456 8.00 16.56 16.30
C THR A 456 8.67 17.61 15.43
N LYS A 457 9.31 17.17 14.35
CA LYS A 457 9.84 18.04 13.30
C LYS A 457 9.28 17.55 11.98
N LYS A 458 8.58 18.43 11.26
CA LYS A 458 8.08 18.12 9.93
C LYS A 458 9.17 18.46 8.90
N PRO A 459 9.66 17.49 8.11
CA PRO A 459 10.52 17.77 6.98
C PRO A 459 9.89 18.79 6.03
N PRO A 460 10.68 19.68 5.40
CA PRO A 460 10.16 20.62 4.42
C PRO A 460 9.59 19.86 3.22
N SER A 461 8.52 20.41 2.63
CA SER A 461 7.98 19.88 1.39
C SER A 461 8.89 20.22 0.20
N CYS A 462 8.91 19.32 -0.77
CA CYS A 462 9.69 19.44 -1.99
C CYS A 462 8.75 19.36 -3.20
N VAL A 463 8.83 20.36 -4.06
CA VAL A 463 8.16 20.30 -5.37
C VAL A 463 9.14 19.74 -6.36
N TYR A 464 8.73 18.66 -7.00
CA TYR A 464 9.51 17.95 -7.98
C TYR A 464 9.40 18.64 -9.34
N ASN A 465 10.50 18.65 -10.11
CA ASN A 465 10.60 19.27 -11.43
C ASN A 465 10.31 20.78 -11.49
N LEU A 466 10.64 21.55 -10.44
CA LEU A 466 10.73 23.02 -10.51
C LEU A 466 12.17 23.47 -10.25
N GLN A 467 12.62 24.50 -10.95
CA GLN A 467 13.88 25.16 -10.61
C GLN A 467 13.71 25.92 -9.30
N LYS A 468 14.62 25.70 -8.35
CA LYS A 468 14.81 26.63 -7.24
C LYS A 468 15.62 27.81 -7.78
N LYS A 469 15.07 29.03 -7.75
CA LYS A 469 15.92 30.22 -7.89
C LYS A 469 16.91 30.19 -6.71
N GLY A 470 18.20 30.24 -7.06
CA GLY A 470 19.32 30.07 -6.15
C GLY A 470 19.51 31.21 -5.16
#